data_AF-A0A6N6TBF1-F1
#
_entry.id   AF-A0A6N6TBF1-F1
#
_cell.length_a   1.000
_cell.length_b   1.000
_cell.length_c   1.000
_cell.angle_alpha   90.00
_cell.angle_beta   90.00
_cell.angle_gamma   90.00
#
_symmetry.space_group_name_H-M   'P 1'
#
loop_
_entity.id
_entity.type
_entity.pdbx_description
1 polymer ?
#
loop_
_entity_poly.entity_id
_entity_poly.type
_entity_poly.pdbx_seq_one_letter_code
_entity_poly.pdbx_strand_id
1 'polypeptide(L)' 'MNAYKKLAPLLRQAFRQGVDAAARGEDCNPYVPESYLHHAWVAGWATLACGWDADDLRLSGGRGLADRS' A
#
# COMPACT_ATOMS: atom_id res chain seq x y z
N MET A 1 -1.55 -17.16 -18.10
CA MET A 1 -1.12 -16.84 -16.71
C MET A 1 -0.11 -15.69 -16.60
N ASN A 2 -0.25 -14.59 -17.36
CA ASN A 2 0.77 -13.53 -17.43
C ASN A 2 0.29 -12.11 -17.07
N ALA A 3 -1.02 -11.87 -16.97
CA ALA A 3 -1.56 -10.54 -16.64
C ALA A 3 -1.32 -10.16 -15.17
N TYR A 4 -1.57 -11.09 -14.24
CA TYR A 4 -1.40 -10.87 -12.79
C TYR A 4 0.06 -10.61 -12.37
N LYS A 5 1.03 -11.25 -13.05
CA LYS A 5 2.47 -11.03 -12.79
C LYS A 5 2.89 -9.58 -13.10
N LYS A 6 2.26 -8.93 -14.08
CA LYS A 6 2.53 -7.52 -14.44
C LYS A 6 1.70 -6.54 -13.60
N LEU A 7 0.55 -6.98 -13.09
CA LEU A 7 -0.34 -6.15 -12.29
C LEU A 7 0.22 -5.91 -10.88
N ALA A 8 0.84 -6.91 -10.25
CA ALA A 8 1.33 -6.77 -8.87
C ALA A 8 2.34 -5.61 -8.67
N PRO A 9 3.34 -5.38 -9.54
CA PRO A 9 4.20 -4.20 -9.46
C PRO A 9 3.45 -2.88 -9.58
N LEU A 10 2.45 -2.81 -10.48
CA LEU A 10 1.65 -1.59 -10.68
C LEU A 10 0.77 -1.29 -9.46
N LEU A 11 0.19 -2.32 -8.83
CA LEU A 11 -0.57 -2.16 -7.58
C LEU A 11 0.31 -1.67 -6.44
N ARG A 12 1.55 -2.21 -6.31
CA ARG A 12 2.51 -1.72 -5.30
C ARG A 12 2.90 -0.27 -5.54
N GLN A 13 3.06 0.13 -6.80
CA GLN A 13 3.34 1.52 -7.14
C GLN A 13 2.16 2.43 -6.78
N ALA A 14 0.94 2.07 -7.18
CA ALA A 14 -0.26 2.82 -6.85
C ALA A 14 -0.44 2.97 -5.33
N PHE A 15 -0.22 1.89 -4.58
CA PHE A 15 -0.24 1.91 -3.12
C PHE A 15 0.77 2.91 -2.53
N ARG A 16 2.03 2.88 -2.96
CA ARG A 16 3.06 3.82 -2.49
C ARG A 16 2.70 5.27 -2.81
N GLN A 17 2.14 5.53 -3.98
CA GLN A 17 1.67 6.86 -4.33
C GLN A 17 0.54 7.35 -3.41
N GLY A 18 -0.35 6.44 -2.96
CA GLY A 18 -1.37 6.77 -1.96
C GLY A 18 -0.78 7.17 -0.62
N VAL A 19 0.23 6.42 -0.14
CA VAL A 19 0.97 6.74 1.09
C VAL A 19 1.65 8.11 0.97
N ASP A 20 2.34 8.38 -0.14
CA ASP A 20 3.04 9.64 -0.37
C ASP A 20 2.06 10.83 -0.43
N ALA A 21 0.88 10.64 -1.03
CA ALA A 21 -0.18 11.66 -1.08
C ALA A 21 -0.75 11.95 0.32
N ALA A 22 -1.04 10.91 1.11
CA ALA A 22 -1.49 11.09 2.50
C ALA A 22 -0.45 11.84 3.34
N ALA A 23 0.84 11.58 3.15
CA ALA A 23 1.92 12.28 3.85
C ALA A 23 1.97 13.79 3.53
N ARG A 24 1.44 14.19 2.36
CA ARG A 24 1.34 15.59 1.90
C ARG A 24 -0.03 16.23 2.20
N GLY A 25 -0.99 15.45 2.70
CA GLY A 25 -2.38 15.90 2.85
C GLY A 25 -3.13 16.06 1.53
N GLU A 26 -2.69 15.39 0.45
CA GLU A 26 -3.32 15.41 -0.86
C GLU A 26 -4.35 14.26 -0.96
N ASP A 27 -5.54 14.52 -1.51
CA ASP A 27 -6.61 13.53 -1.71
C ASP A 27 -6.88 13.22 -3.20
N CYS A 28 -6.10 13.80 -4.11
CA CYS A 28 -6.25 13.62 -5.54
C CYS A 28 -5.71 12.26 -6.03
N ASN A 29 -6.59 11.29 -6.21
CA ASN A 29 -6.25 10.01 -6.83
C ASN A 29 -6.13 10.14 -8.37
N PRO A 30 -4.98 9.82 -9.00
CA PRO A 30 -4.78 9.97 -10.45
C PRO A 30 -5.39 8.83 -11.28
N TYR A 31 -5.90 7.77 -10.65
CA TYR A 31 -6.39 6.59 -11.34
C TYR A 31 -7.90 6.65 -11.63
N VAL A 32 -8.31 5.96 -12.68
CA VAL A 32 -9.74 5.78 -13.03
C VAL A 32 -10.49 5.19 -11.83
N PRO A 33 -11.60 5.80 -11.38
CA PRO A 33 -12.42 5.28 -10.29
C PRO A 33 -12.78 3.80 -10.45
N GLU A 34 -12.88 3.07 -9.33
CA GLU A 34 -13.20 1.62 -9.28
C GLU A 34 -12.22 0.69 -10.03
N SER A 35 -11.08 1.21 -10.49
CA SER A 35 -10.01 0.37 -11.02
C SER A 35 -9.17 -0.26 -9.90
N TYR A 36 -8.49 -1.38 -10.20
CA TYR A 36 -7.57 -2.01 -9.24
C TYR A 36 -6.48 -1.03 -8.74
N LEU A 37 -6.00 -0.14 -9.60
CA LEU A 37 -5.00 0.88 -9.23
C LEU A 37 -5.60 1.96 -8.33
N HIS A 38 -6.85 2.37 -8.61
CA HIS A 38 -7.59 3.29 -7.75
C HIS A 38 -7.74 2.73 -6.33
N HIS A 39 -8.19 1.48 -6.19
CA HIS A 39 -8.32 0.85 -4.86
C HIS A 39 -6.97 0.67 -4.16
N ALA A 40 -5.91 0.30 -4.90
CA ALA A 40 -4.57 0.19 -4.33
C ALA A 40 -4.06 1.54 -3.80
N TRP A 41 -4.29 2.63 -4.53
CA TRP A 41 -3.96 3.99 -4.08
C TRP A 41 -4.75 4.37 -2.83
N VAL A 42 -6.08 4.15 -2.83
CA VAL A 42 -6.94 4.45 -1.66
C VAL A 42 -6.48 3.67 -0.43
N ALA A 43 -6.12 2.39 -0.59
CA ALA A 43 -5.60 1.58 0.51
C ALA A 43 -4.29 2.16 1.08
N GLY A 44 -3.37 2.61 0.22
CA GLY A 44 -2.13 3.25 0.64
C GLY A 44 -2.38 4.56 1.39
N TRP A 45 -3.26 5.40 0.85
CA TRP A 45 -3.64 6.67 1.47
C TRP A 45 -4.27 6.47 2.85
N ALA A 46 -5.23 5.55 2.95
CA ALA A 46 -5.92 5.23 4.19
C ALA A 46 -4.98 4.63 5.25
N THR A 47 -3.97 3.85 4.85
CA THR A 47 -2.99 3.28 5.78
C THR A 47 -2.33 4.38 6.60
N LEU A 48 -1.82 5.42 5.96
CA LEU A 48 -1.17 6.51 6.68
C LEU A 48 -2.17 7.46 7.35
N ALA A 49 -3.26 7.81 6.66
CA ALA A 49 -4.27 8.74 7.18
C ALA A 49 -5.00 8.20 8.44
N CYS A 50 -5.18 6.88 8.54
CA CYS A 50 -5.74 6.22 9.72
C CYS A 50 -4.70 5.94 10.81
N GLY A 51 -3.44 6.34 10.62
CA GLY A 51 -2.37 6.08 11.58
C GLY A 51 -1.99 4.60 11.70
N TRP A 52 -2.28 3.78 10.68
CA TRP A 52 -1.76 2.42 10.64
C TRP A 52 -0.27 2.50 10.33
N ASP A 53 0.55 2.04 11.27
CA ASP A 53 1.99 2.11 11.12
C ASP A 53 2.43 1.25 9.93
N ALA A 54 3.17 1.85 9.00
CA ALA A 54 3.70 1.13 7.85
C ALA A 54 4.67 0.01 8.27
N ASP A 55 5.21 0.08 9.49
CA ASP A 55 6.04 -0.98 10.06
C ASP A 55 5.26 -2.27 10.35
N ASP A 56 3.94 -2.21 10.60
CA ASP A 56 3.11 -3.42 10.72
C ASP A 56 2.99 -4.17 9.38
N LEU A 57 3.09 -3.47 8.25
CA LEU A 57 3.13 -4.08 6.91
C LEU A 57 4.49 -4.71 6.59
N ARG A 58 5.56 -4.39 7.35
CA ARG A 58 6.88 -5.03 7.21
C ARG A 58 6.94 -6.39 7.91
N LEU A 59 5.97 -6.74 8.76
CA LEU A 59 6.03 -7.92 9.61
C LEU A 59 5.78 -9.27 8.92
N SER A 60 5.42 -9.29 7.64
CA SER A 60 5.32 -10.55 6.88
C SER A 60 6.63 -10.98 6.21
N GLY A 61 7.72 -10.21 6.36
CA GLY A 61 8.95 -10.34 5.58
C GLY A 61 10.18 -10.94 6.28
N GLY A 62 10.10 -11.28 7.57
CA GLY A 62 11.13 -12.06 8.25
C GLY A 62 11.68 -11.44 9.51
N ARG A 63 11.32 -12.05 10.64
CA ARG A 63 12.27 -12.49 11.67
C ARG A 63 11.53 -13.38 12.63
N GLY A 64 12.13 -14.54 12.89
CA GLY A 64 11.58 -15.55 13.77
C GLY A 64 11.26 -14.98 15.16
N LEU A 65 10.25 -15.58 15.76
CA LEU A 65 10.13 -15.65 17.20
C LEU A 65 11.47 -16.15 17.76
N ALA A 66 12.27 -15.24 18.31
CA ALA A 66 13.22 -15.59 19.35
C ALA A 66 12.59 -15.15 20.66
N ASP A 67 11.83 -16.09 21.20
CA ASP A 67 11.76 -16.49 22.59
C ASP A 67 11.99 -15.40 23.65
N ARG A 68 10.91 -15.07 24.38
CA ARG A 68 11.01 -14.44 25.70
C ARG A 68 11.13 -15.55 26.74
N SER A 69 12.26 -15.59 27.43
CA SER A 69 12.39 -16.14 28.79
C SER A 69 13.38 -15.28 29.57
#